data_AF-A0A3D4VSC7-F1
#
_entry.id   AF-A0A3D4VSC7-F1
#
_cell.length_a   1.000
_cell.length_b   1.000
_cell.length_c   1.000
_cell.angle_alpha   90.00
_cell.angle_beta   90.00
_cell.angle_gamma   90.00
#
_symmetry.space_group_name_H-M   'P 1'
#
loop_
_entity.id
_entity.type
_entity.pdbx_description
1 polymer ?
#
loop_
_entity_poly.entity_id
_entity_poly.type
_entity_poly.pdbx_seq_one_letter_code
_entity_poly.pdbx_strand_id
1 'polypeptide(L)'
;MNSIASILIVSMLFGNAAGVDNTANTPSTTQATSQEPETLVVFEQTEEEKQAELEEQKRLEEEAKQAAAKQAAEKLAAEKQAAEKLAEEKRLKEEKAKAAAKAVDYDHDIASYTTNYSQSASNANRNFNMLLASDSINGVIIKPGETFSYNDVILSHRTAKRDYLAAGVISDGKIVNAIGGGICQISSTLYNAAMYSGMTITKRQNHSLKVGYLPAGRDATASWGSIDFCFRNDLDRPVKIESVMKNGVIKIRFLSPGNPNIGTIKIDVTQNSGTYYLKRYVNGVVDYTATSRYKK
;
A
#
# COMPACT_ATOMS: atom_id res chain seq x y z
N MET A 1 -24.39 21.32 -31.14
CA MET A 1 -23.58 22.38 -31.78
C MET A 1 -22.25 22.36 -31.05
N ASN A 2 -21.22 21.78 -31.68
CA ASN A 2 -19.97 21.49 -31.00
C ASN A 2 -18.87 22.27 -31.70
N SER A 3 -18.14 23.12 -30.95
CA SER A 3 -16.95 23.79 -31.47
C SER A 3 -15.70 23.02 -31.04
N ILE A 4 -14.77 22.85 -31.97
CA ILE A 4 -13.49 22.16 -31.74
C ILE A 4 -12.37 23.16 -32.03
N ALA A 5 -11.52 23.39 -31.05
CA ALA A 5 -10.20 23.99 -31.19
C ALA A 5 -9.24 23.13 -30.35
N SER A 6 -8.56 22.12 -30.91
CA SER A 6 -7.50 22.18 -31.94
C SER A 6 -6.20 22.71 -31.37
N ILE A 7 -5.36 21.75 -30.94
CA ILE A 7 -3.96 21.92 -30.54
C ILE A 7 -3.15 22.43 -31.74
N LEU A 8 -2.19 23.34 -31.51
CA LEU A 8 -1.13 23.61 -32.47
C LEU A 8 0.23 23.20 -31.88
N ILE A 9 1.01 22.46 -32.66
CA ILE A 9 2.34 21.96 -32.28
C ILE A 9 3.39 22.86 -32.94
N VAL A 10 4.41 23.26 -32.18
CA VAL A 10 5.58 23.96 -32.73
C VAL A 10 6.53 22.95 -33.36
N SER A 11 6.78 23.11 -34.66
CA SER A 11 7.70 22.27 -35.44
C SER A 11 8.71 23.14 -36.18
N MET A 12 10.00 22.93 -35.95
CA MET A 12 11.09 23.52 -36.76
C MET A 12 11.23 22.78 -38.10
N LEU A 13 11.67 23.47 -39.16
CA LEU A 13 12.74 23.02 -40.08
C LEU A 13 13.12 24.09 -41.13
N PHE A 14 14.30 23.91 -41.74
CA PHE A 14 14.89 24.76 -42.80
C PHE A 14 14.58 24.21 -44.20
N GLY A 15 14.75 25.00 -45.28
CA GLY A 15 15.12 24.43 -46.60
C GLY A 15 14.64 25.07 -47.92
N ASN A 16 15.25 26.19 -48.32
CA ASN A 16 15.71 26.61 -49.66
C ASN A 16 15.09 26.08 -51.02
N ALA A 17 14.91 27.04 -51.96
CA ALA A 17 15.24 27.00 -53.42
C ALA A 17 14.29 26.44 -54.55
N ALA A 18 13.85 27.40 -55.39
CA ALA A 18 13.91 27.46 -56.88
C ALA A 18 12.97 26.65 -57.84
N GLY A 19 12.55 27.30 -58.94
CA GLY A 19 11.76 26.79 -60.09
C GLY A 19 10.45 27.59 -60.33
N VAL A 20 10.17 28.38 -61.38
CA VAL A 20 10.49 28.41 -62.84
C VAL A 20 9.68 27.37 -63.64
N ASP A 21 8.85 27.66 -64.66
CA ASP A 21 8.32 28.90 -65.31
C ASP A 21 7.08 28.52 -66.20
N ASN A 22 6.26 29.32 -66.93
CA ASN A 22 5.86 30.76 -66.98
C ASN A 22 5.37 31.13 -68.41
N THR A 23 4.07 31.40 -68.67
CA THR A 23 3.54 31.99 -69.94
C THR A 23 2.05 32.42 -69.83
N ALA A 24 1.47 33.33 -70.63
CA ALA A 24 1.91 34.62 -71.21
C ALA A 24 0.77 35.30 -72.01
N ASN A 25 0.33 36.53 -71.67
CA ASN A 25 0.04 37.63 -72.62
C ASN A 25 -0.50 38.94 -71.98
N THR A 26 0.36 39.97 -71.91
CA THR A 26 0.35 41.24 -72.71
C THR A 26 -0.99 41.95 -73.09
N PRO A 27 -0.96 43.26 -73.45
CA PRO A 27 -0.26 44.41 -72.81
C PRO A 27 -1.07 45.74 -72.82
N SER A 28 -0.59 46.80 -72.12
CA SER A 28 -0.80 48.27 -72.35
C SER A 28 -0.69 49.04 -71.01
N THR A 29 -0.08 50.23 -70.85
CA THR A 29 0.83 51.04 -71.69
C THR A 29 1.66 52.00 -70.80
N THR A 30 2.97 52.06 -71.05
CA THR A 30 3.93 53.18 -70.88
C THR A 30 3.68 54.27 -69.81
N GLN A 31 4.56 54.35 -68.81
CA GLN A 31 5.59 55.42 -68.70
C GLN A 31 6.68 55.04 -67.69
N ALA A 32 7.87 55.65 -67.79
CA ALA A 32 9.01 55.38 -66.92
C ALA A 32 9.50 56.67 -66.25
N THR A 33 9.59 56.66 -64.92
CA THR A 33 10.16 57.73 -64.11
C THR A 33 10.99 57.09 -63.00
N SER A 34 12.21 57.56 -62.78
CA SER A 34 13.11 57.02 -61.76
C SER A 34 12.71 57.47 -60.37
N GLN A 35 12.49 56.52 -59.45
CA GLN A 35 12.55 56.76 -58.01
C GLN A 35 13.47 55.72 -57.35
N GLU A 36 14.06 56.12 -56.23
CA GLU A 36 15.08 55.37 -55.49
C GLU A 36 14.47 54.19 -54.72
N PRO A 37 15.26 53.16 -54.31
CA PRO A 37 14.73 52.02 -53.59
C PRO A 37 14.03 52.45 -52.30
N GLU A 38 12.81 51.94 -52.08
CA GLU A 38 12.09 52.14 -50.82
C GLU A 38 12.91 51.54 -49.67
N THR A 39 13.49 52.40 -48.85
CA THR A 39 14.18 52.00 -47.63
C THR A 39 13.16 51.40 -46.68
N LEU A 40 13.24 50.08 -46.46
CA LEU A 40 12.48 49.42 -45.41
C LEU A 40 12.92 50.01 -44.06
N VAL A 41 12.16 50.97 -43.53
CA VAL A 41 12.42 51.56 -42.22
C VAL A 41 12.06 50.54 -41.15
N VAL A 42 13.02 49.67 -40.86
CA VAL A 42 13.02 48.87 -39.64
C VAL A 42 13.20 49.86 -38.49
N PHE A 43 12.09 50.25 -37.87
CA PHE A 43 12.12 50.92 -36.58
C PHE A 43 12.68 49.93 -35.56
N GLU A 44 13.97 50.02 -35.27
CA GLU A 44 14.55 49.34 -34.12
C GLU A 44 13.85 49.86 -32.86
N GLN A 45 13.23 48.96 -32.09
CA GLN A 45 12.72 49.29 -30.76
C GLN A 45 13.85 49.95 -29.95
N THR A 46 13.52 51.03 -29.25
CA THR A 46 14.44 51.65 -28.30
C THR A 46 14.78 50.68 -27.17
N GLU A 47 15.93 50.86 -26.53
CA GLU A 47 16.31 50.02 -25.39
C GLU A 47 15.33 50.15 -24.21
N GLU A 48 14.61 51.27 -24.09
CA GLU A 48 13.53 51.46 -23.10
C GLU A 48 12.30 50.60 -23.45
N GLU A 49 11.89 50.52 -24.72
CA GLU A 49 10.80 49.65 -25.17
C GLU A 49 11.14 48.16 -24.97
N LYS A 50 12.37 47.74 -25.31
CA LYS A 50 12.84 46.36 -25.07
C LYS A 50 12.88 46.02 -23.59
N GLN A 51 13.32 46.95 -22.74
CA GLN A 51 13.34 46.77 -21.29
C GLN A 51 11.93 46.68 -20.71
N ALA A 52 11.00 47.53 -21.17
CA ALA A 52 9.59 47.49 -20.76
C ALA A 52 8.91 46.17 -21.17
N GLU A 53 9.13 45.70 -22.40
CA GLU A 53 8.61 44.41 -22.87
C GLU A 53 9.18 43.24 -22.05
N LEU A 54 10.47 43.27 -21.74
CA LEU A 54 11.13 42.27 -20.89
C LEU A 54 10.61 42.28 -19.43
N GLU A 55 10.26 43.43 -18.88
CA GLU A 55 9.65 43.54 -17.55
C GLU A 55 8.19 43.08 -17.54
N GLU A 56 7.43 43.33 -18.60
CA GLU A 56 6.08 42.79 -18.78
C GLU A 56 6.10 41.26 -18.95
N GLN A 57 7.01 40.70 -19.75
CA GLN A 57 7.19 39.26 -19.89
C GLN A 57 7.52 38.59 -18.54
N LYS A 58 8.42 39.17 -17.74
CA LYS A 58 8.73 38.68 -16.37
C LYS A 58 7.53 38.74 -15.44
N ARG A 59 6.73 39.82 -15.49
CA ARG A 59 5.50 39.96 -14.70
C ARG A 59 4.50 38.85 -15.05
N LEU A 60 4.29 38.60 -16.34
CA LEU A 60 3.40 37.55 -16.84
C LEU A 60 3.90 36.14 -16.49
N GLU A 61 5.22 35.90 -16.51
CA GLU A 61 5.80 34.62 -16.05
C GLU A 61 5.59 34.40 -14.55
N GLU A 62 5.84 35.42 -13.72
CA GLU A 62 5.61 35.34 -12.26
C GLU A 62 4.13 35.14 -11.93
N GLU A 63 3.22 35.84 -12.61
CA GLU A 63 1.76 35.66 -12.49
C GLU A 63 1.32 34.24 -12.91
N ALA A 64 1.81 33.72 -14.05
CA ALA A 64 1.51 32.37 -14.52
C ALA A 64 2.03 31.28 -13.55
N LYS A 65 3.22 31.49 -13.00
CA LYS A 65 3.85 30.62 -11.99
C LYS A 65 3.08 30.64 -10.66
N GLN A 66 2.58 31.79 -10.21
CA GLN A 66 1.70 31.90 -9.05
C GLN A 66 0.34 31.22 -9.29
N ALA A 67 -0.25 31.39 -10.48
CA ALA A 67 -1.48 30.73 -10.87
C ALA A 67 -1.34 29.19 -10.89
N ALA A 68 -0.24 28.69 -11.46
CA ALA A 68 0.08 27.25 -11.49
C ALA A 68 0.30 26.69 -10.07
N ALA A 69 1.02 27.41 -9.20
CA ALA A 69 1.22 27.03 -7.80
C ALA A 69 -0.12 26.98 -7.02
N LYS A 70 -1.02 27.95 -7.25
CA LYS A 70 -2.36 27.96 -6.68
C LYS A 70 -3.20 26.76 -7.14
N GLN A 71 -3.25 26.48 -8.44
CA GLN A 71 -3.96 25.32 -8.99
C GLN A 71 -3.41 23.99 -8.44
N ALA A 72 -2.09 23.87 -8.28
CA ALA A 72 -1.46 22.69 -7.67
C ALA A 72 -1.87 22.51 -6.19
N ALA A 73 -1.93 23.61 -5.42
CA ALA A 73 -2.39 23.58 -4.03
C ALA A 73 -3.88 23.22 -3.90
N GLU A 74 -4.73 23.78 -4.76
CA GLU A 74 -6.17 23.47 -4.82
C GLU A 74 -6.42 22.00 -5.20
N LYS A 75 -5.67 21.47 -6.18
CA LYS A 75 -5.70 20.04 -6.56
C LYS A 75 -5.27 19.14 -5.41
N LEU A 76 -4.17 19.46 -4.72
CA LEU A 76 -3.68 18.70 -3.56
C LEU A 76 -4.69 18.71 -2.40
N ALA A 77 -5.37 19.83 -2.15
CA ALA A 77 -6.43 19.92 -1.16
C ALA A 77 -7.64 19.03 -1.53
N ALA A 78 -8.06 19.03 -2.80
CA ALA A 78 -9.15 18.18 -3.29
C ALA A 78 -8.80 16.69 -3.24
N GLU A 79 -7.57 16.30 -3.63
CA GLU A 79 -7.07 14.93 -3.52
C GLU A 79 -7.05 14.45 -2.06
N LYS A 80 -6.60 15.30 -1.13
CA LYS A 80 -6.62 15.01 0.31
C LYS A 80 -8.05 14.84 0.83
N GLN A 81 -8.97 15.74 0.47
CA GLN A 81 -10.36 15.68 0.91
C GLN A 81 -11.08 14.43 0.36
N ALA A 82 -10.78 14.02 -0.87
CA ALA A 82 -11.28 12.77 -1.45
C ALA A 82 -10.74 11.54 -0.71
N ALA A 83 -9.46 11.54 -0.33
CA ALA A 83 -8.86 10.47 0.46
C ALA A 83 -9.46 10.37 1.87
N GLU A 84 -9.69 11.50 2.55
CA GLU A 84 -10.36 11.56 3.86
C GLU A 84 -11.80 11.03 3.77
N LYS A 85 -12.56 11.43 2.75
CA LYS A 85 -13.93 10.92 2.52
C LYS A 85 -13.95 9.41 2.25
N LEU A 86 -13.02 8.91 1.44
CA LEU A 86 -12.89 7.47 1.15
C LEU A 86 -12.51 6.66 2.42
N ALA A 87 -11.68 7.22 3.30
CA ALA A 87 -11.36 6.61 4.59
C ALA A 87 -12.58 6.55 5.51
N GLU A 88 -13.40 7.61 5.56
CA GLU A 88 -14.63 7.65 6.35
C GLU A 88 -15.71 6.70 5.82
N GLU A 89 -15.90 6.62 4.49
CA GLU A 89 -16.83 5.64 3.88
C GLU A 89 -16.40 4.19 4.16
N LYS A 90 -15.09 3.90 4.18
CA LYS A 90 -14.56 2.60 4.63
C LYS A 90 -14.86 2.37 6.11
N ARG A 91 -14.54 3.33 7.00
CA ARG A 91 -14.78 3.24 8.44
C ARG A 91 -16.26 2.96 8.76
N LEU A 92 -17.18 3.71 8.14
CA LEU A 92 -18.62 3.53 8.35
C LEU A 92 -19.12 2.16 7.83
N LYS A 93 -18.52 1.64 6.75
CA LYS A 93 -18.81 0.31 6.21
C LYS A 93 -18.27 -0.80 7.13
N GLU A 94 -17.10 -0.62 7.72
CA GLU A 94 -16.53 -1.50 8.74
C GLU A 94 -17.34 -1.48 10.04
N GLU A 95 -17.76 -0.31 10.53
CA GLU A 95 -18.59 -0.19 11.72
C GLU A 95 -19.95 -0.89 11.54
N LYS A 96 -20.59 -0.72 10.37
CA LYS A 96 -21.82 -1.46 10.01
C LYS A 96 -21.57 -2.97 9.90
N ALA A 97 -20.43 -3.40 9.36
CA ALA A 97 -20.06 -4.82 9.32
C ALA A 97 -19.81 -5.38 10.72
N LYS A 98 -19.09 -4.66 11.59
CA LYS A 98 -18.85 -4.99 13.01
C LYS A 98 -20.16 -5.03 13.81
N ALA A 99 -21.13 -4.16 13.50
CA ALA A 99 -22.45 -4.17 14.13
C ALA A 99 -23.31 -5.37 13.70
N ALA A 100 -23.42 -5.65 12.39
CA ALA A 100 -24.13 -6.82 11.88
C ALA A 100 -23.50 -8.13 12.37
N ALA A 101 -22.17 -8.19 12.40
CA ALA A 101 -21.41 -9.27 13.00
C ALA A 101 -21.73 -9.52 14.47
N LYS A 102 -21.99 -8.48 15.26
CA LYS A 102 -22.33 -8.62 16.69
C LYS A 102 -23.72 -9.23 16.93
N ALA A 103 -24.57 -9.28 15.90
CA ALA A 103 -25.86 -9.98 15.94
C ALA A 103 -25.79 -11.44 15.46
N VAL A 104 -24.62 -11.89 14.97
CA VAL A 104 -24.34 -13.29 14.64
C VAL A 104 -23.54 -13.89 15.79
N ASP A 105 -23.98 -15.01 16.35
CA ASP A 105 -23.18 -15.69 17.36
C ASP A 105 -22.01 -16.49 16.74
N TYR A 106 -20.95 -16.69 17.53
CA TYR A 106 -19.70 -17.31 17.10
C TYR A 106 -19.17 -18.26 18.18
N ASP A 107 -20.01 -19.20 18.61
CA ASP A 107 -19.69 -20.17 19.66
C ASP A 107 -18.70 -21.25 19.23
N HIS A 108 -18.61 -21.58 17.93
CA HIS A 108 -17.84 -22.72 17.47
C HIS A 108 -16.36 -22.39 17.28
N ASP A 109 -15.54 -22.72 18.27
CA ASP A 109 -14.08 -22.70 18.25
C ASP A 109 -13.56 -23.72 17.23
N ILE A 110 -13.15 -23.24 16.04
CA ILE A 110 -12.65 -24.07 14.94
C ILE A 110 -11.27 -24.62 15.31
N ALA A 111 -10.39 -23.70 15.74
CA ALA A 111 -9.08 -24.00 16.28
C ALA A 111 -8.51 -22.77 17.00
N SER A 112 -7.53 -23.02 17.88
CA SER A 112 -6.76 -21.98 18.53
C SER A 112 -5.29 -22.34 18.63
N TYR A 113 -4.44 -21.33 18.81
CA TYR A 113 -3.01 -21.50 19.04
C TYR A 113 -2.51 -20.53 20.12
N THR A 114 -1.48 -20.95 20.85
CA THR A 114 -0.96 -20.26 22.03
C THR A 114 0.55 -20.08 21.93
N THR A 115 1.06 -18.90 22.25
CA THR A 115 2.50 -18.68 22.53
C THR A 115 2.70 -17.92 23.84
N ASN A 116 3.88 -18.07 24.45
CA ASN A 116 4.22 -17.42 25.72
C ASN A 116 5.15 -16.21 25.49
N TYR A 117 5.09 -15.21 26.36
CA TYR A 117 5.95 -14.03 26.33
C TYR A 117 6.50 -13.69 27.73
N SER A 118 7.70 -13.10 27.77
CA SER A 118 8.30 -12.66 29.03
C SER A 118 7.56 -11.47 29.63
N GLN A 119 7.16 -11.59 30.90
CA GLN A 119 6.59 -10.48 31.69
C GLN A 119 7.65 -9.60 32.39
N SER A 120 8.95 -9.78 32.09
CA SER A 120 10.00 -8.94 32.70
C SER A 120 9.83 -7.46 32.35
N ALA A 121 10.17 -6.56 33.29
CA ALA A 121 10.06 -5.11 33.09
C ALA A 121 10.85 -4.62 31.86
N SER A 122 11.99 -5.26 31.57
CA SER A 122 12.79 -5.03 30.35
C SER A 122 12.07 -5.30 29.03
N ASN A 123 10.92 -5.99 29.04
CA ASN A 123 10.06 -6.22 27.88
C ASN A 123 8.84 -5.29 27.81
N ALA A 124 8.71 -4.26 28.67
CA ALA A 124 7.53 -3.40 28.75
C ALA A 124 7.08 -2.86 27.37
N ASN A 125 7.98 -2.20 26.62
CA ASN A 125 7.67 -1.69 25.27
C ASN A 125 7.26 -2.80 24.29
N ARG A 126 7.95 -3.95 24.33
CA ARG A 126 7.65 -5.11 23.48
C ARG A 126 6.26 -5.67 23.78
N ASN A 127 5.90 -5.74 25.06
CA ASN A 127 4.62 -6.26 25.52
C ASN A 127 3.47 -5.29 25.21
N PHE A 128 3.71 -3.98 25.33
CA PHE A 128 2.76 -2.96 24.88
C PHE A 128 2.51 -3.05 23.36
N ASN A 129 3.56 -3.19 22.55
CA ASN A 129 3.44 -3.40 21.09
C ASN A 129 2.64 -4.66 20.74
N MET A 130 2.91 -5.78 21.42
CA MET A 130 2.15 -7.02 21.21
C MET A 130 0.69 -6.88 21.65
N LEU A 131 0.41 -6.16 22.75
CA LEU A 131 -0.97 -5.89 23.20
C LEU A 131 -1.73 -5.05 22.17
N LEU A 132 -1.14 -3.97 21.66
CA LEU A 132 -1.75 -3.15 20.59
C LEU A 132 -2.06 -3.99 19.33
N ALA A 133 -1.14 -4.85 18.89
CA ALA A 133 -1.37 -5.72 17.75
C ALA A 133 -2.41 -6.83 18.03
N SER A 134 -2.44 -7.38 19.25
CA SER A 134 -3.46 -8.34 19.70
C SER A 134 -4.86 -7.71 19.73
N ASP A 135 -4.98 -6.50 20.30
CA ASP A 135 -6.24 -5.74 20.33
C ASP A 135 -6.76 -5.46 18.92
N SER A 136 -5.87 -5.08 17.99
CA SER A 136 -6.23 -4.68 16.61
C SER A 136 -6.80 -5.83 15.76
N ILE A 137 -6.38 -7.09 16.01
CA ILE A 137 -6.92 -8.27 15.33
C ILE A 137 -8.13 -8.88 16.05
N ASN A 138 -8.42 -8.47 17.29
CA ASN A 138 -9.47 -9.07 18.10
C ASN A 138 -10.87 -8.62 17.62
N GLY A 139 -11.76 -9.59 17.38
CA GLY A 139 -13.11 -9.34 16.86
C GLY A 139 -13.16 -9.03 15.36
N VAL A 140 -12.04 -9.09 14.64
CA VAL A 140 -12.03 -8.98 13.17
C VAL A 140 -12.73 -10.19 12.56
N ILE A 141 -13.61 -9.95 11.59
CA ILE A 141 -14.41 -10.98 10.92
C ILE A 141 -14.13 -10.98 9.43
N ILE A 142 -13.90 -12.19 8.92
CA ILE A 142 -13.46 -12.47 7.55
C ILE A 142 -14.59 -13.25 6.88
N LYS A 143 -15.23 -12.67 5.87
CA LYS A 143 -16.34 -13.27 5.11
C LYS A 143 -15.83 -14.37 4.16
N PRO A 144 -16.73 -15.25 3.65
CA PRO A 144 -16.40 -16.15 2.55
C PRO A 144 -15.71 -15.42 1.39
N GLY A 145 -14.59 -15.94 0.92
CA GLY A 145 -13.73 -15.35 -0.11
C GLY A 145 -12.88 -14.15 0.31
N GLU A 146 -13.08 -13.59 1.51
CA GLU A 146 -12.38 -12.39 1.97
C GLU A 146 -10.93 -12.73 2.40
N THR A 147 -9.97 -11.89 2.00
CA THR A 147 -8.56 -12.03 2.35
C THR A 147 -8.21 -11.06 3.47
N PHE A 148 -7.67 -11.59 4.56
CA PHE A 148 -7.11 -10.85 5.66
C PHE A 148 -5.65 -10.50 5.37
N SER A 149 -5.28 -9.21 5.54
CA SER A 149 -3.90 -8.75 5.67
C SER A 149 -3.64 -8.42 7.15
N TYR A 150 -2.54 -8.92 7.70
CA TYR A 150 -2.14 -8.60 9.05
C TYR A 150 -1.71 -7.13 9.18
N ASN A 151 -0.88 -6.64 8.26
CA ASN A 151 -0.41 -5.26 8.24
C ASN A 151 -1.58 -4.26 8.13
N ASP A 152 -2.53 -4.46 7.21
CA ASP A 152 -3.65 -3.52 7.03
C ASP A 152 -4.49 -3.39 8.31
N VAL A 153 -4.72 -4.50 9.01
CA VAL A 153 -5.51 -4.56 10.24
C VAL A 153 -4.80 -3.92 11.44
N ILE A 154 -3.49 -4.12 11.61
CA ILE A 154 -2.75 -3.46 12.71
C ILE A 154 -2.44 -1.99 12.44
N LEU A 155 -2.45 -1.55 11.17
CA LEU A 155 -2.25 -0.15 10.80
C LEU A 155 -3.55 0.66 10.91
N SER A 156 -4.71 0.08 10.56
CA SER A 156 -6.01 0.78 10.58
C SER A 156 -6.50 1.14 12.00
N HIS A 157 -6.07 0.40 13.03
CA HIS A 157 -6.45 0.65 14.43
C HIS A 157 -5.51 1.62 15.18
N ARG A 158 -4.61 2.33 14.48
CA ARG A 158 -3.79 3.39 15.08
C ARG A 158 -4.63 4.61 15.47
N THR A 159 -4.23 5.24 16.58
CA THR A 159 -4.66 6.58 17.00
C THR A 159 -3.45 7.30 17.59
N ALA A 160 -3.47 8.64 17.67
CA ALA A 160 -2.38 9.43 18.26
C ALA A 160 -2.08 9.14 19.75
N LYS A 161 -2.81 8.20 20.40
CA LYS A 161 -2.57 7.70 21.76
C LYS A 161 -2.23 6.20 21.82
N ARG A 162 -2.11 5.52 20.68
CA ARG A 162 -1.84 4.08 20.55
C ARG A 162 -0.72 3.81 19.53
N ASP A 163 0.34 4.61 19.61
CA ASP A 163 1.51 4.44 18.77
C ASP A 163 2.50 3.44 19.36
N TYR A 164 3.08 2.64 18.45
CA TYR A 164 4.05 1.61 18.80
C TYR A 164 5.34 2.21 19.35
N LEU A 165 5.94 1.52 20.31
CA LEU A 165 7.18 1.91 20.99
C LEU A 165 8.40 1.22 20.39
N ALA A 166 9.59 1.78 20.64
CA ALA A 166 10.86 1.14 20.28
C ALA A 166 11.11 -0.12 21.12
N ALA A 167 11.39 -1.24 20.46
CA ALA A 167 11.73 -2.52 21.08
C ALA A 167 12.53 -3.41 20.10
N GLY A 168 13.02 -4.56 20.58
CA GLY A 168 13.80 -5.49 19.77
C GLY A 168 13.04 -6.06 18.56
N VAL A 169 13.62 -5.88 17.37
CA VAL A 169 13.23 -6.43 16.06
C VAL A 169 14.40 -7.24 15.50
N ILE A 170 14.09 -8.30 14.74
CA ILE A 170 15.09 -9.04 13.96
C ILE A 170 15.17 -8.42 12.56
N SER A 171 16.29 -7.76 12.24
CA SER A 171 16.60 -7.28 10.88
C SER A 171 17.88 -7.94 10.38
N ASP A 172 17.83 -8.49 9.17
CA ASP A 172 19.00 -9.02 8.43
C ASP A 172 19.90 -10.03 9.16
N GLY A 173 19.40 -10.69 10.20
CA GLY A 173 20.17 -11.61 11.04
C GLY A 173 20.76 -11.00 12.31
N LYS A 174 20.38 -9.77 12.67
CA LYS A 174 20.76 -9.09 13.91
C LYS A 174 19.51 -8.67 14.68
N ILE A 175 19.65 -8.52 16.00
CA ILE A 175 18.63 -7.87 16.83
C ILE A 175 18.96 -6.38 16.89
N VAL A 176 17.99 -5.54 16.54
CA VAL A 176 18.09 -4.07 16.56
C VAL A 176 16.85 -3.50 17.25
N ASN A 177 16.96 -2.32 17.86
CA ASN A 177 15.77 -1.63 18.38
C ASN A 177 15.09 -0.84 17.27
N ALA A 178 13.80 -1.11 17.05
CA ALA A 178 12.96 -0.39 16.10
C ALA A 178 11.52 -0.27 16.61
N ILE A 179 10.75 0.64 16.01
CA ILE A 179 9.33 0.83 16.34
C ILE A 179 8.55 -0.45 15.98
N GLY A 180 7.65 -0.89 16.87
CA GLY A 180 6.84 -2.09 16.65
C GLY A 180 7.51 -3.42 17.05
N GLY A 181 8.70 -3.40 17.67
CA GLY A 181 9.34 -4.61 18.18
C GLY A 181 8.41 -5.46 19.04
N GLY A 182 8.18 -6.70 18.62
CA GLY A 182 7.22 -7.64 19.23
C GLY A 182 6.10 -8.11 18.29
N ILE A 183 5.62 -7.29 17.34
CA ILE A 183 4.40 -7.60 16.55
C ILE A 183 4.48 -8.91 15.75
N CYS A 184 5.68 -9.36 15.37
CA CYS A 184 5.85 -10.64 14.65
C CYS A 184 5.44 -11.86 15.49
N GLN A 185 5.43 -11.77 16.83
CA GLN A 185 4.94 -12.86 17.68
C GLN A 185 3.40 -12.99 17.59
N ILE A 186 2.67 -11.88 17.47
CA ILE A 186 1.22 -11.91 17.24
C ILE A 186 0.94 -12.48 15.84
N SER A 187 1.61 -11.97 14.80
CA SER A 187 1.52 -12.53 13.42
C SER A 187 1.80 -14.03 13.37
N SER A 188 2.89 -14.49 14.03
CA SER A 188 3.24 -15.91 14.07
C SER A 188 2.23 -16.75 14.87
N THR A 189 1.65 -16.22 15.95
CA THR A 189 0.59 -16.92 16.71
C THR A 189 -0.69 -17.02 15.88
N LEU A 190 -1.05 -15.95 15.17
CA LEU A 190 -2.20 -15.89 14.27
C LEU A 190 -2.06 -16.86 13.10
N TYR A 191 -0.89 -16.92 12.47
CA TYR A 191 -0.56 -17.91 11.44
C TYR A 191 -0.76 -19.34 11.93
N ASN A 192 -0.27 -19.68 13.13
CA ASN A 192 -0.42 -21.03 13.65
C ASN A 192 -1.85 -21.40 14.02
N ALA A 193 -2.68 -20.44 14.43
CA ALA A 193 -4.12 -20.66 14.60
C ALA A 193 -4.81 -20.83 13.24
N ALA A 194 -4.60 -19.90 12.29
CA ALA A 194 -5.16 -19.93 10.95
C ALA A 194 -4.85 -21.24 10.20
N MET A 195 -3.63 -21.76 10.37
CA MET A 195 -3.18 -23.03 9.83
C MET A 195 -4.03 -24.23 10.26
N TYR A 196 -4.58 -24.23 11.48
CA TYR A 196 -5.51 -25.27 11.96
C TYR A 196 -6.99 -24.92 11.74
N SER A 197 -7.30 -23.73 11.23
CA SER A 197 -8.68 -23.20 11.13
C SER A 197 -9.30 -23.33 9.73
N GLY A 198 -8.71 -24.17 8.86
CA GLY A 198 -9.13 -24.30 7.46
C GLY A 198 -8.83 -23.08 6.56
N MET A 199 -8.14 -22.06 7.07
CA MET A 199 -7.82 -20.86 6.29
C MET A 199 -6.77 -21.16 5.21
N THR A 200 -6.91 -20.55 4.03
CA THR A 200 -5.93 -20.67 2.94
C THR A 200 -4.86 -19.61 3.09
N ILE A 201 -3.62 -20.03 3.38
CA ILE A 201 -2.50 -19.09 3.57
C ILE A 201 -2.02 -18.56 2.21
N THR A 202 -2.19 -17.25 1.96
CA THR A 202 -1.88 -16.61 0.67
C THR A 202 -0.53 -15.91 0.66
N LYS A 203 -0.03 -15.44 1.81
CA LYS A 203 1.31 -14.84 1.95
C LYS A 203 1.89 -15.14 3.33
N ARG A 204 3.11 -15.71 3.38
CA ARG A 204 3.85 -15.98 4.62
C ARG A 204 5.35 -15.99 4.34
N GLN A 205 6.14 -15.43 5.26
CA GLN A 205 7.60 -15.45 5.23
C GLN A 205 8.16 -15.74 6.64
N ASN A 206 9.31 -16.43 6.74
CA ASN A 206 9.99 -16.64 8.02
C ASN A 206 10.90 -15.45 8.40
N HIS A 207 11.18 -15.32 9.70
CA HIS A 207 12.22 -14.44 10.23
C HIS A 207 13.60 -14.90 9.75
N SER A 208 14.57 -13.98 9.62
CA SER A 208 15.95 -14.33 9.26
C SER A 208 16.69 -15.10 10.37
N LEU A 209 16.20 -15.10 11.61
CA LEU A 209 16.71 -15.87 12.74
C LEU A 209 15.60 -16.74 13.33
N LYS A 210 15.97 -17.81 14.03
CA LYS A 210 15.01 -18.61 14.81
C LYS A 210 14.44 -17.78 15.97
N VAL A 211 13.17 -17.99 16.29
CA VAL A 211 12.48 -17.32 17.40
C VAL A 211 12.24 -18.27 18.56
N GLY A 212 12.47 -17.83 19.80
CA GLY A 212 12.40 -18.69 20.98
C GLY A 212 10.98 -19.05 21.47
N TYR A 213 9.94 -18.45 20.89
CA TYR A 213 8.53 -18.63 21.31
C TYR A 213 7.74 -19.62 20.42
N LEU A 214 8.37 -20.24 19.42
CA LEU A 214 7.76 -21.18 18.48
C LEU A 214 8.77 -22.24 17.99
N PRO A 215 8.31 -23.43 17.55
CA PRO A 215 9.13 -24.36 16.78
C PRO A 215 9.64 -23.73 15.47
N ALA A 216 10.86 -24.10 15.05
CA ALA A 216 11.38 -23.71 13.74
C ALA A 216 10.49 -24.25 12.61
N GLY A 217 10.37 -23.48 11.51
CA GLY A 217 9.45 -23.73 10.41
C GLY A 217 8.02 -23.20 10.63
N ARG A 218 7.65 -22.84 11.86
CA ARG A 218 6.27 -22.43 12.22
C ARG A 218 6.07 -20.92 12.43
N ASP A 219 7.06 -20.08 12.20
CA ASP A 219 6.94 -18.63 12.37
C ASP A 219 6.34 -17.92 11.14
N ALA A 220 5.78 -16.73 11.34
CA ALA A 220 5.39 -15.79 10.28
C ALA A 220 5.80 -14.38 10.68
N THR A 221 6.78 -13.80 9.98
CA THR A 221 7.24 -12.43 10.26
C THR A 221 6.32 -11.40 9.59
N ALA A 222 6.27 -10.20 10.14
CA ALA A 222 5.59 -9.04 9.58
C ALA A 222 6.48 -7.80 9.75
N SER A 223 6.43 -6.90 8.77
CA SER A 223 7.20 -5.66 8.73
C SER A 223 6.44 -4.66 7.86
N TRP A 224 6.14 -3.48 8.39
CA TRP A 224 5.31 -2.50 7.68
C TRP A 224 5.90 -2.12 6.31
N GLY A 225 5.02 -1.87 5.34
CA GLY A 225 5.39 -1.52 3.96
C GLY A 225 6.16 -2.58 3.18
N SER A 226 6.41 -3.78 3.74
CA SER A 226 7.36 -4.75 3.17
C SER A 226 6.89 -6.19 3.29
N ILE A 227 6.94 -6.78 4.50
CA ILE A 227 6.59 -8.18 4.74
C ILE A 227 5.24 -8.24 5.43
N ASP A 228 4.33 -9.05 4.91
CA ASP A 228 2.98 -9.20 5.46
C ASP A 228 2.61 -10.67 5.55
N PHE A 229 1.73 -10.99 6.50
CA PHE A 229 1.09 -12.28 6.64
C PHE A 229 -0.36 -12.16 6.17
N CYS A 230 -0.72 -12.91 5.13
CA CYS A 230 -2.06 -12.87 4.54
C CYS A 230 -2.64 -14.28 4.43
N PHE A 231 -3.96 -14.38 4.60
CA PHE A 231 -4.72 -15.61 4.38
C PHE A 231 -6.16 -15.28 3.99
N ARG A 232 -6.84 -16.23 3.35
CA ARG A 232 -8.22 -16.10 2.86
C ARG A 232 -9.14 -17.10 3.54
N ASN A 233 -10.36 -16.66 3.85
CA ASN A 233 -11.41 -17.55 4.32
C ASN A 233 -12.12 -18.19 3.12
N ASP A 234 -11.76 -19.44 2.78
CA ASP A 234 -12.42 -20.22 1.72
C ASP A 234 -13.62 -21.05 2.21
N LEU A 235 -14.09 -20.80 3.44
CA LEU A 235 -15.25 -21.48 4.01
C LEU A 235 -16.56 -20.79 3.58
N ASP A 236 -17.66 -21.53 3.66
CA ASP A 236 -19.02 -21.09 3.33
C ASP A 236 -19.60 -20.03 4.30
N ARG A 237 -18.93 -19.78 5.43
CA ARG A 237 -19.40 -18.93 6.54
C ARG A 237 -18.34 -17.92 7.00
N PRO A 238 -18.75 -16.78 7.60
CA PRO A 238 -17.81 -15.84 8.19
C PRO A 238 -17.09 -16.45 9.38
N VAL A 239 -15.84 -16.03 9.60
CA VAL A 239 -15.01 -16.46 10.73
C VAL A 239 -14.50 -15.25 11.50
N LYS A 240 -14.65 -15.28 12.82
CA LYS A 240 -14.21 -14.26 13.78
C LYS A 240 -12.85 -14.65 14.38
N ILE A 241 -11.87 -13.77 14.29
CA ILE A 241 -10.65 -13.86 15.10
C ILE A 241 -10.98 -13.41 16.52
N GLU A 242 -10.62 -14.19 17.51
CA GLU A 242 -10.48 -13.73 18.90
C GLU A 242 -9.00 -13.75 19.27
N SER A 243 -8.51 -12.67 19.90
CA SER A 243 -7.12 -12.57 20.36
C SER A 243 -7.08 -12.07 21.80
N VAL A 244 -6.42 -12.83 22.67
CA VAL A 244 -6.28 -12.53 24.10
C VAL A 244 -4.81 -12.63 24.50
N MET A 245 -4.25 -11.51 24.95
CA MET A 245 -2.91 -11.42 25.52
C MET A 245 -3.01 -11.09 27.01
N LYS A 246 -2.70 -12.04 27.89
CA LYS A 246 -2.83 -11.90 29.34
C LYS A 246 -1.89 -12.86 30.09
N ASN A 247 -1.37 -12.45 31.25
CA ASN A 247 -0.59 -13.28 32.17
C ASN A 247 0.56 -14.08 31.52
N GLY A 248 1.32 -13.45 30.61
CA GLY A 248 2.45 -14.11 29.93
C GLY A 248 2.05 -15.04 28.78
N VAL A 249 0.76 -15.14 28.47
CA VAL A 249 0.18 -16.00 27.43
C VAL A 249 -0.51 -15.15 26.35
N ILE A 250 -0.28 -15.48 25.08
CA ILE A 250 -1.05 -14.98 23.92
C ILE A 250 -1.81 -16.19 23.36
N LYS A 251 -3.14 -16.17 23.42
CA LYS A 251 -4.02 -17.15 22.74
C LYS A 251 -4.77 -16.46 21.61
N ILE A 252 -4.79 -17.08 20.44
CA ILE A 252 -5.58 -16.63 19.29
C ILE A 252 -6.50 -17.77 18.86
N ARG A 253 -7.76 -17.45 18.57
CA ARG A 253 -8.81 -18.40 18.15
C ARG A 253 -9.47 -17.96 16.85
N PHE A 254 -9.96 -18.94 16.10
CA PHE A 254 -10.87 -18.72 14.97
C PHE A 254 -12.21 -19.32 15.34
N LEU A 255 -13.24 -18.48 15.38
CA LEU A 255 -14.59 -18.82 15.83
C LEU A 255 -15.57 -18.69 14.67
N SER A 256 -16.59 -19.54 14.62
CA SER A 256 -17.63 -19.54 13.58
C SER A 256 -19.04 -19.71 14.16
N PRO A 257 -20.11 -19.39 13.41
CA PRO A 257 -21.49 -19.59 13.86
C PRO A 257 -21.95 -21.07 13.96
N GLY A 258 -21.04 -22.02 13.71
CA GLY A 258 -21.31 -23.46 13.69
C GLY A 258 -20.27 -24.20 12.85
N ASN A 259 -20.12 -25.50 13.08
CA ASN A 259 -19.04 -26.33 12.52
C ASN A 259 -18.87 -26.18 10.98
N PRO A 260 -17.72 -25.66 10.48
CA PRO A 260 -17.44 -25.50 9.06
C PRO A 260 -16.98 -26.80 8.35
N ASN A 261 -16.87 -27.92 9.05
CA ASN A 261 -16.49 -29.23 8.50
C ASN A 261 -15.12 -29.24 7.76
N ILE A 262 -14.13 -28.51 8.29
CA ILE A 262 -12.76 -28.37 7.72
C ILE A 262 -11.93 -29.68 7.64
N GLY A 263 -12.49 -30.81 8.05
CA GLY A 263 -11.83 -32.10 8.04
C GLY A 263 -10.69 -32.23 9.06
N THR A 264 -9.94 -33.33 8.96
CA THR A 264 -8.80 -33.61 9.83
C THR A 264 -7.56 -32.89 9.33
N ILE A 265 -7.14 -31.84 10.04
CA ILE A 265 -5.91 -31.10 9.73
C ILE A 265 -4.70 -31.68 10.48
N LYS A 266 -3.66 -32.06 9.75
CA LYS A 266 -2.33 -32.39 10.28
C LYS A 266 -1.29 -31.40 9.76
N ILE A 267 -0.36 -30.98 10.61
CA ILE A 267 0.82 -30.22 10.21
C ILE A 267 2.06 -31.05 10.53
N ASP A 268 2.94 -31.19 9.56
CA ASP A 268 4.26 -31.82 9.69
C ASP A 268 5.37 -30.80 9.37
N VAL A 269 6.52 -30.91 10.03
CA VAL A 269 7.69 -30.04 9.79
C VAL A 269 8.95 -30.90 9.84
N THR A 270 9.55 -31.12 8.68
CA THR A 270 10.81 -31.86 8.53
C THR A 270 11.99 -30.90 8.39
N GLN A 271 13.20 -31.35 8.76
CA GLN A 271 14.43 -30.56 8.63
C GLN A 271 15.45 -31.32 7.78
N ASN A 272 16.01 -30.66 6.76
CA ASN A 272 17.15 -31.17 5.99
C ASN A 272 18.15 -30.01 5.77
N SER A 273 19.44 -30.23 6.06
CA SER A 273 20.53 -29.29 5.76
C SER A 273 20.29 -27.85 6.26
N GLY A 274 19.70 -27.71 7.45
CA GLY A 274 19.34 -26.43 8.07
C GLY A 274 18.10 -25.73 7.50
N THR A 275 17.48 -26.30 6.48
CA THR A 275 16.20 -25.88 5.90
C THR A 275 15.05 -26.66 6.52
N TYR A 276 13.95 -25.96 6.82
CA TYR A 276 12.73 -26.54 7.39
C TYR A 276 11.64 -26.57 6.33
N TYR A 277 10.99 -27.72 6.16
CA TYR A 277 9.91 -27.95 5.20
C TYR A 277 8.64 -28.31 5.96
N LEU A 278 7.70 -27.36 5.99
CA LEU A 278 6.37 -27.54 6.55
C LEU A 278 5.42 -28.07 5.46
N LYS A 279 4.58 -29.03 5.83
CA LYS A 279 3.41 -29.47 5.05
C LYS A 279 2.17 -29.44 5.94
N ARG A 280 1.10 -28.81 5.47
CA ARG A 280 -0.26 -29.04 5.99
C ARG A 280 -0.92 -30.13 5.15
N TYR A 281 -1.70 -30.95 5.83
CA TYR A 281 -2.55 -31.98 5.24
C TYR A 281 -3.97 -31.75 5.70
N VAL A 282 -4.93 -31.81 4.78
CA VAL A 282 -6.37 -31.84 5.05
C VAL A 282 -6.89 -33.20 4.57
N ASN A 283 -7.49 -33.98 5.48
CA ASN A 283 -7.97 -35.34 5.19
C ASN A 283 -6.91 -36.27 4.54
N GLY A 284 -5.62 -36.04 4.87
CA GLY A 284 -4.48 -36.80 4.33
C GLY A 284 -3.88 -36.27 3.02
N VAL A 285 -4.53 -35.31 2.34
CA VAL A 285 -4.01 -34.66 1.13
C VAL A 285 -3.23 -33.40 1.51
N VAL A 286 -2.05 -33.17 0.91
CA VAL A 286 -1.28 -31.93 1.12
C VAL A 286 -1.96 -30.76 0.43
N ASP A 287 -2.35 -29.74 1.20
CA ASP A 287 -3.03 -28.54 0.68
C ASP A 287 -2.13 -27.29 0.69
N TYR A 288 -1.21 -27.20 1.66
CA TYR A 288 -0.27 -26.09 1.80
C TYR A 288 1.13 -26.57 2.19
N THR A 289 2.16 -25.88 1.67
CA THR A 289 3.56 -26.13 2.05
C THR A 289 4.29 -24.81 2.27
N ALA A 290 5.29 -24.82 3.16
CA ALA A 290 6.16 -23.67 3.38
C ALA A 290 7.60 -24.11 3.64
N THR A 291 8.55 -23.40 3.05
CA THR A 291 9.99 -23.57 3.34
C THR A 291 10.45 -22.46 4.28
N SER A 292 11.35 -22.76 5.20
CA SER A 292 11.98 -21.76 6.08
C SER A 292 13.50 -21.97 6.18
N ARG A 293 14.26 -20.89 5.99
CA ARG A 293 15.73 -20.88 6.15
C ARG A 293 16.13 -19.73 7.06
N TYR A 294 16.92 -20.04 8.08
CA TYR A 294 17.43 -19.08 9.06
C TYR A 294 18.94 -18.90 8.86
N LYS A 295 19.45 -17.69 9.08
CA LYS A 295 20.89 -17.45 9.15
C LYS A 295 21.47 -18.20 10.37
N LYS A 296 22.73 -18.63 10.25
CA LYS A 296 23.52 -19.20 11.34
C LYS A 296 24.04 -18.08 12.23
#